data_AF-A0A1Q8QZW7-F1
#
_entry.id   AF-A0A1Q8QZW7-F1
#
_cell.length_a   1.000
_cell.length_b   1.000
_cell.length_c   1.000
_cell.angle_alpha   90.00
_cell.angle_beta   90.00
_cell.angle_gamma   90.00
#
_symmetry.space_group_name_H-M   'P 1'
#
loop_
_entity.id
_entity.type
_entity.pdbx_description
1 polymer ?
#
loop_
_entity_poly.entity_id
_entity_poly.type
_entity_poly.pdbx_seq_one_letter_code
_entity_poly.pdbx_strand_id
1 'polypeptide(L)'
;MTANDEIAQCLRPMISHLPEKYKQAIILTEFQNLTQKELSERMGLSVSGAKSRIQRARLKLKEMLLGCCHLEFDHRGNVIDYQHKCSDCKFC
;
A
#
# COMPACT_ATOMS: atom_id res chain seq x y z
N MET A 1 -10.18 -0.33 18.29
CA MET A 1 -9.33 0.17 17.19
C MET A 1 -8.00 -0.55 17.33
N THR A 2 -7.53 -1.22 16.28
CA THR A 2 -6.27 -1.99 16.32
C THR A 2 -5.12 -1.12 15.84
N ALA A 3 -3.87 -1.47 16.18
CA ALA A 3 -2.70 -0.78 15.63
C ALA A 3 -2.66 -0.85 14.09
N ASN A 4 -3.21 -1.91 13.49
CA ASN A 4 -3.42 -1.99 12.05
C ASN A 4 -4.33 -0.87 11.53
N ASP A 5 -5.44 -0.56 12.22
CA ASP A 5 -6.39 0.46 11.78
C ASP A 5 -5.78 1.87 11.87
N GLU A 6 -4.97 2.12 12.90
CA GLU A 6 -4.26 3.39 13.10
C GLU A 6 -3.21 3.60 12.01
N ILE A 7 -2.36 2.59 11.77
CA ILE A 7 -1.35 2.62 10.72
C ILE A 7 -1.98 2.66 9.31
N ALA A 8 -3.14 2.05 9.11
CA ALA A 8 -3.83 2.12 7.82
C ALA A 8 -4.22 3.54 7.41
N GLN A 9 -4.41 4.47 8.36
CA GLN A 9 -4.68 5.87 8.05
C GLN A 9 -3.50 6.53 7.30
N CYS A 10 -2.29 6.09 7.60
CA CYS A 10 -1.05 6.57 6.97
C CYS A 10 -0.94 6.16 5.50
N LEU A 11 -1.61 5.08 5.09
CA LEU A 11 -1.54 4.57 3.72
C LEU A 11 -2.27 5.46 2.71
N ARG A 12 -3.35 6.14 3.12
CA ARG A 12 -4.13 7.00 2.22
C ARG A 12 -3.29 8.11 1.57
N PRO A 13 -2.57 8.96 2.32
CA PRO A 13 -1.72 9.97 1.70
C PRO A 13 -0.54 9.35 0.93
N MET A 14 -0.01 8.20 1.34
CA MET A 14 1.06 7.51 0.62
C MET A 14 0.62 7.01 -0.76
N ILE A 15 -0.62 6.53 -0.91
CA ILE A 15 -1.16 6.11 -2.21
C ILE A 15 -1.14 7.27 -3.21
N SER A 16 -1.47 8.49 -2.77
CA SER A 16 -1.41 9.69 -3.60
C SER A 16 0.00 10.02 -4.11
N HIS A 17 1.05 9.55 -3.43
CA HIS A 17 2.45 9.75 -3.79
C HIS A 17 3.03 8.62 -4.66
N LEU A 18 2.26 7.55 -4.91
CA LEU A 18 2.69 6.51 -5.83
C LEU A 18 2.76 7.05 -7.27
N PRO A 19 3.72 6.57 -8.09
CA PRO A 19 3.68 6.77 -9.54
C PRO A 19 2.34 6.29 -10.11
N GLU A 20 1.82 7.02 -11.10
CA GLU A 20 0.42 6.89 -11.55
C GLU A 20 0.03 5.44 -11.88
N LYS A 21 0.88 4.71 -12.60
CA LYS A 21 0.65 3.29 -12.95
C LYS A 21 0.49 2.34 -11.74
N TYR A 22 1.07 2.68 -10.59
CA TYR A 22 1.01 1.90 -9.36
C TYR A 22 -0.15 2.38 -8.48
N LYS A 23 -0.38 3.68 -8.43
CA LYS A 23 -1.54 4.28 -7.79
C LYS A 23 -2.84 3.71 -8.36
N GLN A 24 -2.99 3.73 -9.69
CA GLN A 24 -4.17 3.19 -10.36
C GLN A 24 -4.35 1.70 -10.07
N ALA A 25 -3.26 0.92 -10.09
CA ALA A 25 -3.34 -0.50 -9.76
C ALA A 25 -3.95 -0.72 -8.36
N ILE A 26 -3.48 0.01 -7.34
CA ILE A 26 -3.99 -0.11 -5.96
C ILE A 26 -5.43 0.39 -5.83
N ILE A 27 -5.76 1.55 -6.39
CA ILE A 27 -7.11 2.11 -6.31
C ILE A 27 -8.12 1.12 -6.93
N LEU A 28 -7.81 0.60 -8.11
CA LEU A 28 -8.71 -0.31 -8.81
C LEU A 28 -8.87 -1.64 -8.08
N THR A 29 -7.80 -2.22 -7.52
CA THR A 29 -7.90 -3.54 -6.90
C THR A 29 -8.35 -3.51 -5.45
N GLU A 30 -7.85 -2.57 -4.64
CA GLU A 30 -8.09 -2.55 -3.19
C GLU A 30 -9.34 -1.71 -2.82
N PHE A 31 -9.72 -0.72 -3.64
CA PHE A 31 -10.85 0.17 -3.34
C PHE A 31 -12.05 -0.06 -4.25
N GLN A 32 -11.82 -0.52 -5.48
CA GLN A 32 -12.90 -0.87 -6.42
C GLN A 32 -13.09 -2.39 -6.58
N ASN A 33 -12.35 -3.20 -5.82
CA ASN A 33 -12.44 -4.67 -5.81
C ASN A 33 -12.24 -5.35 -7.17
N LEU A 34 -11.51 -4.72 -8.11
CA LEU A 34 -11.17 -5.38 -9.37
C LEU A 34 -10.21 -6.54 -9.11
N THR A 35 -10.46 -7.65 -9.78
CA THR A 35 -9.53 -8.78 -9.89
C THR A 35 -8.30 -8.39 -10.73
N GLN A 36 -7.23 -9.18 -10.63
CA GLN A 36 -6.03 -8.98 -11.47
C GLN A 36 -6.34 -9.09 -12.96
N LYS A 37 -7.34 -9.90 -13.32
CA LYS A 37 -7.79 -10.06 -14.70
C LYS A 37 -8.51 -8.81 -15.20
N GLU A 38 -9.48 -8.31 -14.45
CA GLU A 38 -10.19 -7.07 -14.80
C GLU A 38 -9.24 -5.86 -14.84
N LEU A 39 -8.27 -5.80 -13.91
CA LEU A 39 -7.23 -4.78 -13.97
C LEU A 39 -6.41 -4.88 -15.26
N SER A 40 -6.06 -6.10 -15.68
CA SER A 40 -5.27 -6.32 -16.89
C SER A 40 -6.02 -5.85 -18.14
N GLU A 41 -7.31 -6.15 -18.24
CA GLU A 41 -8.19 -5.71 -19.33
C GLU A 41 -8.33 -4.19 -19.32
N ARG A 42 -8.62 -3.60 -18.15
CA ARG A 42 -8.80 -2.15 -18.00
C ARG A 42 -7.54 -1.33 -18.29
N MET A 43 -6.36 -1.87 -18.02
CA MET A 43 -5.08 -1.18 -18.22
C MET A 43 -4.35 -1.59 -19.51
N GLY A 44 -4.91 -2.47 -20.34
CA GLY A 44 -4.26 -2.98 -21.55
C GLY A 44 -2.95 -3.74 -21.26
N LEU A 45 -2.96 -4.61 -20.24
CA LEU A 45 -1.80 -5.39 -19.80
C LEU A 45 -2.04 -6.89 -19.94
N SER A 46 -0.97 -7.66 -19.87
CA SER A 46 -1.09 -9.06 -19.47
C SER A 46 -1.48 -9.18 -18.00
N VAL A 47 -2.09 -10.31 -17.61
CA VAL A 47 -2.38 -10.63 -16.21
C VAL A 47 -1.10 -10.62 -15.36
N SER A 48 0.02 -11.11 -15.90
CA SER A 48 1.33 -11.04 -15.23
C SER A 48 1.83 -9.60 -15.06
N GLY A 49 1.56 -8.72 -16.03
CA GLY A 49 1.84 -7.29 -15.96
C GLY A 49 1.02 -6.57 -14.89
N ALA A 50 -0.28 -6.87 -14.82
CA ALA A 50 -1.18 -6.38 -13.77
C ALA A 50 -0.71 -6.82 -12.37
N LYS A 51 -0.41 -8.12 -12.21
CA LYS A 51 0.19 -8.66 -10.98
C LYS A 51 1.47 -7.94 -10.58
N SER A 52 2.39 -7.71 -11.53
CA SER A 52 3.64 -7.01 -11.27
C SER A 52 3.42 -5.56 -10.81
N ARG A 53 2.43 -4.86 -11.40
CA ARG A 53 2.08 -3.49 -10.98
C ARG A 53 1.55 -3.45 -9.55
N ILE A 54 0.64 -4.36 -9.19
CA ILE A 54 0.10 -4.46 -7.83
C ILE A 54 1.23 -4.75 -6.82
N GLN A 55 2.08 -5.75 -7.11
CA GLN A 55 3.19 -6.10 -6.22
C GLN A 55 4.16 -4.95 -6.02
N ARG A 56 4.55 -4.25 -7.10
CA ARG A 56 5.44 -3.08 -7.01
C ARG A 56 4.79 -1.93 -6.26
N ALA A 57 3.47 -1.72 -6.42
CA ALA A 57 2.75 -0.71 -5.67
C ALA A 57 2.76 -1.00 -4.16
N ARG A 58 2.48 -2.26 -3.78
CA ARG A 58 2.56 -2.71 -2.37
C ARG A 58 3.96 -2.58 -1.80
N LEU A 59 5.00 -2.92 -2.57
CA LEU A 59 6.39 -2.76 -2.12
C LEU A 59 6.71 -1.29 -1.85
N LYS A 60 6.31 -0.38 -2.74
CA LYS A 60 6.53 1.07 -2.56
C LYS A 60 5.78 1.63 -1.36
N LEU A 61 4.55 1.19 -1.13
CA LEU A 61 3.80 1.57 0.07
C LEU A 61 4.50 1.07 1.33
N LYS A 62 4.99 -0.17 1.31
CA LYS A 62 5.79 -0.73 2.41
C LYS A 62 7.07 0.07 2.66
N GLU A 63 7.79 0.46 1.61
CA GLU A 63 9.00 1.28 1.71
C GLU A 63 8.70 2.65 2.34
N MET A 64 7.65 3.34 1.89
CA MET A 64 7.24 4.63 2.47
C MET A 64 6.80 4.48 3.93
N LEU A 65 6.05 3.42 4.23
CA LEU A 65 5.56 3.15 5.57
C LEU A 65 6.69 2.84 6.55
N LEU A 66 7.63 1.97 6.17
CA LEU A 66 8.81 1.65 6.99
C LEU A 66 9.83 2.80 7.00
N GLY A 67 9.78 3.71 6.03
CA GLY A 67 10.55 4.96 6.06
C GLY A 67 10.01 5.93 7.11
N CYS A 68 8.70 5.91 7.35
CA CYS A 68 8.04 6.77 8.32
C CYS A 68 7.98 6.19 9.74
N CYS A 69 7.67 4.90 9.86
CA CYS A 69 7.44 4.23 11.13
C CYS A 69 8.42 3.07 11.32
N HIS A 70 8.83 2.85 12.56
CA HIS A 70 9.24 1.53 13.02
C HIS A 70 7.98 0.75 13.36
N LEU A 71 7.84 -0.46 12.81
CA LEU A 71 6.66 -1.30 13.00
C LEU A 71 7.10 -2.64 13.58
N GLU A 72 6.41 -3.08 14.61
CA GLU A 72 6.53 -4.43 15.16
C GLU A 72 5.35 -5.28 14.71
N PHE A 73 5.63 -6.53 14.34
CA PHE A 73 4.63 -7.44 13.80
C PHE A 73 4.57 -8.75 14.58
N ASP A 74 3.37 -9.32 14.68
CA ASP A 74 3.21 -10.71 15.10
C ASP A 74 3.60 -11.70 13.98
N HIS A 75 3.57 -12.99 14.31
CA HIS A 75 3.84 -14.09 13.37
C HIS A 75 2.82 -14.19 12.21
N ARG A 76 1.69 -13.48 12.28
CA ARG A 76 0.65 -13.42 11.24
C ARG A 76 0.78 -12.17 10.37
N GLY A 77 1.70 -11.25 10.72
CA GLY A 77 1.92 -9.99 10.02
C GLY A 77 1.01 -8.85 10.48
N ASN A 78 0.30 -8.97 11.60
CA ASN A 78 -0.44 -7.85 12.19
C ASN A 78 0.53 -6.92 12.92
N VAL A 79 0.25 -5.61 12.87
CA VAL A 79 0.99 -4.62 13.64
C VAL A 79 0.59 -4.77 15.10
N ILE A 80 1.58 -4.96 15.96
CA ILE A 80 1.38 -5.03 17.42
C ILE A 80 1.86 -3.76 18.11
N ASP A 81 2.82 -3.05 17.52
CA ASP A 81 3.30 -1.76 17.99
C ASP A 81 3.86 -0.92 16.82
N TYR A 82 3.88 0.41 17.00
CA TYR A 82 4.51 1.32 16.05
C TYR A 82 5.10 2.56 16.73
N GLN A 83 6.20 3.05 16.15
CA GLN A 83 6.83 4.30 16.57
C GLN A 83 7.17 5.14 15.34
N HIS A 84 6.78 6.41 15.35
CA HIS A 84 7.17 7.34 14.29
C HIS A 84 8.66 7.64 14.38
N LYS A 85 9.37 7.53 13.25
CA LYS A 85 10.82 7.79 13.18
C LYS A 85 11.17 9.28 13.25
N CYS A 86 10.20 10.16 13.02
CA CYS A 86 10.33 11.61 13.10
C CYS A 86 9.03 12.19 13.68
N SER A 87 9.13 13.32 14.40
CA SER A 87 7.97 14.04 14.92
C SER A 87 7.04 14.55 13.82
N ASP A 88 7.57 14.82 12.62
CA ASP A 88 6.83 15.35 11.47
C ASP A 88 6.86 14.38 10.29
N CYS A 89 6.26 13.20 10.45
CA CYS A 89 6.07 12.34 9.30
C CYS A 89 5.05 12.95 8.34
N LYS A 90 5.44 13.17 7.07
CA LYS A 90 4.58 13.79 6.04
C LYS A 90 3.29 13.01 5.72
N PHE A 91 3.10 11.83 6.29
CA PHE A 91 2.03 10.89 5.97
C PHE A 91 1.21 10.43 7.18
N CYS A 92 1.58 10.81 8.40
CA CYS A 92 0.99 10.31 9.66
C CYS A 92 0.70 11.47 10.59
#